data_AF-A0A6C0TKA4-F1
#
_entry.id   AF-A0A6C0TKA4-F1
#
_cell.length_a   1.000
_cell.length_b   1.000
_cell.length_c   1.000
_cell.angle_alpha   90.00
_cell.angle_beta   90.00
_cell.angle_gamma   90.00
#
_symmetry.space_group_name_H-M   'P 1'
#
loop_
_entity.id
_entity.type
_entity.pdbx_description
1 polymer ?
#
loop_
_entity_poly.entity_id
_entity_poly.type
_entity_poly.pdbx_seq_one_letter_code
_entity_poly.pdbx_strand_id
1 'polypeptide(L)'
;EGEFVYAIYAAVIHSPLTEHVVLPPLYGVTPHLFTNSEVIQAAYKAKMTETRTRIPSHFTGSKKNPEQRVAYFGEDIGMNTHHVTWHLEFPFWWDDSHENHHIDRKGESFFWVHHQLTVRFDAERLSNHLEHVDELHWDDMIHEGFDPQAMYKYGGYFPSRPDNVNFEDVDGVADVRDMLLFEDRIRDAIAHGYIRDHHGKIIDLRDDHGIDILGDVIESSMYSPNPEYYGSLHN
;
A
#
# COMPACT_ATOMS: atom_id res chain seq x y z
N GLU A 1 0.81 -7.05 -19.53
CA GLU A 1 0.57 -8.26 -18.71
C GLU A 1 0.18 -7.94 -17.27
N GLY A 2 0.74 -6.91 -16.63
CA GLY A 2 0.38 -6.52 -15.26
C GLY A 2 -1.12 -6.26 -15.06
N GLU A 3 -1.73 -5.44 -15.92
CA GLU A 3 -3.19 -5.17 -15.91
C GLU A 3 -4.03 -6.44 -15.98
N PHE A 4 -3.64 -7.40 -16.83
CA PHE A 4 -4.34 -8.68 -16.97
C PHE A 4 -4.24 -9.52 -15.68
N VAL A 5 -3.05 -9.60 -15.08
CA VAL A 5 -2.85 -10.32 -13.82
C VAL A 5 -3.65 -9.67 -12.69
N TYR A 6 -3.66 -8.35 -12.60
CA TYR A 6 -4.47 -7.64 -11.61
C TYR A 6 -5.97 -7.94 -11.80
N ALA A 7 -6.48 -7.74 -13.02
CA ALA A 7 -7.90 -7.92 -13.33
C ALA A 7 -8.37 -9.37 -13.10
N ILE A 8 -7.58 -10.37 -13.48
CA ILE A 8 -7.99 -11.76 -13.27
C ILE A 8 -8.00 -12.15 -11.79
N TYR A 9 -7.09 -11.61 -10.97
CA TYR A 9 -7.09 -11.86 -9.53
C TYR A 9 -8.30 -11.20 -8.86
N ALA A 10 -8.56 -9.93 -9.15
CA ALA A 10 -9.73 -9.22 -8.65
C ALA A 10 -11.04 -9.92 -9.07
N ALA A 11 -11.16 -10.27 -10.36
CA ALA A 11 -12.35 -10.97 -10.87
C ALA A 11 -12.56 -12.34 -10.22
N VAL A 12 -11.48 -13.10 -9.95
CA VAL A 12 -11.60 -14.40 -9.29
C VAL A 12 -12.05 -14.28 -7.83
N ILE A 13 -11.57 -13.25 -7.11
CA ILE A 13 -11.95 -13.01 -5.72
C ILE A 13 -13.43 -12.61 -5.61
N HIS A 14 -13.90 -11.76 -6.52
CA HIS A 14 -15.21 -11.14 -6.43
C HIS A 14 -16.33 -11.85 -7.21
N SER A 15 -16.00 -12.77 -8.11
CA SER A 15 -17.02 -13.47 -8.90
C SER A 15 -17.59 -14.69 -8.17
N PRO A 16 -18.93 -14.85 -8.11
CA PRO A 16 -19.55 -16.06 -7.57
C PRO A 16 -19.24 -17.31 -8.41
N LEU A 17 -18.75 -17.16 -9.65
CA LEU A 17 -18.36 -18.28 -10.50
C LEU A 17 -17.06 -18.95 -10.04
N THR A 18 -16.28 -18.28 -9.18
CA THR A 18 -14.93 -18.68 -8.81
C THR A 18 -14.73 -18.80 -7.29
N GLU A 19 -15.82 -18.91 -6.52
CA GLU A 19 -15.83 -19.00 -5.05
C GLU A 19 -14.86 -20.04 -4.46
N HIS A 20 -14.56 -21.11 -5.18
CA HIS A 20 -13.67 -22.20 -4.72
C HIS A 20 -12.34 -22.27 -5.47
N VAL A 21 -12.02 -21.25 -6.28
CA VAL A 21 -10.75 -21.18 -7.01
C VAL A 21 -9.67 -20.68 -6.07
N VAL A 22 -8.60 -21.47 -5.94
CA VAL A 22 -7.40 -21.04 -5.22
C VAL A 22 -6.46 -20.35 -6.20
N LEU A 23 -6.27 -19.04 -6.00
CA LEU A 23 -5.31 -18.27 -6.79
C LEU A 23 -3.87 -18.73 -6.47
N PRO A 24 -3.00 -18.85 -7.48
CA PRO A 24 -1.58 -19.05 -7.21
C PRO A 24 -1.02 -17.83 -6.48
N PRO A 25 0.04 -17.99 -5.68
CA PRO A 25 0.67 -16.85 -5.03
C PRO A 25 1.35 -15.92 -6.06
N LEU A 26 1.20 -14.61 -5.88
CA LEU A 26 1.76 -13.61 -6.80
C LEU A 26 3.28 -13.68 -6.91
N TYR A 27 4.01 -14.05 -5.85
CA TYR A 27 5.46 -14.29 -5.92
C TYR A 27 5.85 -15.43 -6.87
N GLY A 28 4.91 -16.32 -7.23
CA GLY A 28 5.11 -17.34 -8.26
C GLY A 28 4.72 -16.89 -9.67
N VAL A 29 3.83 -15.89 -9.79
CA VAL A 29 3.32 -15.36 -11.07
C VAL A 29 4.19 -14.20 -11.58
N THR A 30 4.51 -13.26 -10.70
CA THR A 30 5.32 -12.05 -10.97
C THR A 30 6.51 -11.97 -9.99
N PRO A 31 7.46 -12.92 -10.03
CA PRO A 31 8.55 -13.02 -9.05
C PRO A 31 9.43 -11.76 -8.94
N HIS A 32 9.49 -10.94 -10.00
CA HIS A 32 10.22 -9.66 -10.04
C HIS A 32 9.79 -8.66 -8.96
N LEU A 33 8.54 -8.75 -8.48
CA LEU A 33 8.02 -7.86 -7.43
C LEU A 33 8.29 -8.36 -6.01
N PHE A 34 8.81 -9.58 -5.87
CA PHE A 34 9.02 -10.25 -4.58
C PHE A 34 10.47 -10.74 -4.40
N THR A 35 11.35 -10.41 -5.35
CA THR A 35 12.71 -10.97 -5.41
C THR A 35 13.72 -9.90 -5.82
N ASN A 36 14.77 -9.77 -5.03
CA ASN A 36 15.85 -8.83 -5.28
C ASN A 36 16.52 -9.08 -6.64
N SER A 37 16.97 -8.00 -7.26
CA SER A 37 17.50 -7.99 -8.63
C SER A 37 18.70 -8.92 -8.81
N GLU A 38 19.58 -9.06 -7.80
CA GLU A 38 20.70 -10.01 -7.85
C GLU A 38 20.23 -11.46 -8.08
N VAL A 39 19.20 -11.88 -7.36
CA VAL A 39 18.62 -13.23 -7.48
C VAL A 39 17.93 -13.40 -8.83
N ILE A 40 17.22 -12.38 -9.32
CA ILE A 40 16.61 -12.38 -10.66
C ILE A 40 17.68 -12.52 -11.76
N GLN A 41 18.78 -11.77 -11.66
CA GLN A 41 19.88 -11.85 -12.64
C GLN A 41 20.57 -13.22 -12.60
N ALA A 42 20.78 -13.78 -11.40
CA ALA A 42 21.28 -15.14 -11.26
C ALA A 42 20.32 -16.18 -11.86
N ALA A 43 19.00 -15.99 -11.72
CA ALA A 43 17.99 -16.86 -12.33
C ALA A 43 18.00 -16.77 -13.86
N TYR A 44 18.19 -15.57 -14.42
CA TYR A 44 18.39 -15.39 -15.85
C TYR A 44 19.64 -16.10 -16.36
N LYS A 45 20.76 -15.99 -15.64
CA LYS A 45 21.99 -16.73 -15.96
C LYS A 45 21.77 -18.25 -15.92
N ALA A 46 21.07 -18.75 -14.90
CA ALA A 46 20.72 -20.18 -14.80
C ALA A 46 19.85 -20.63 -15.99
N LYS A 47 18.90 -19.80 -16.43
CA LYS A 47 18.07 -20.08 -17.60
C LYS A 47 18.87 -20.10 -18.91
N MET A 48 19.77 -19.13 -19.11
CA MET A 48 20.64 -19.04 -20.29
C MET A 48 21.62 -20.22 -20.39
N THR A 49 22.03 -20.76 -19.25
CA THR A 49 22.95 -21.92 -19.16
C THR A 49 22.21 -23.26 -19.03
N GLU A 50 20.87 -23.24 -19.11
CA GLU A 50 19.99 -24.41 -18.94
C GLU A 50 20.27 -25.24 -17.68
N THR A 51 20.81 -24.60 -16.64
CA THR A 51 21.25 -25.27 -15.42
C THR A 51 20.26 -24.99 -14.30
N ARG A 52 19.54 -26.03 -13.86
CA ARG A 52 18.64 -25.93 -12.69
C ARG A 52 19.47 -25.56 -11.46
N THR A 53 19.21 -24.38 -10.91
CA THR A 53 20.00 -23.80 -9.81
C THR A 53 19.07 -23.38 -8.68
N ARG A 54 19.47 -23.64 -7.44
CA ARG A 54 18.85 -23.05 -6.24
C ARG A 54 19.68 -21.84 -5.84
N ILE A 55 19.06 -20.66 -5.85
CA ILE A 55 19.74 -19.39 -5.59
C ILE A 55 19.32 -18.94 -4.17
N PRO A 56 20.27 -18.76 -3.24
CA PRO A 56 19.94 -18.18 -1.94
C PRO A 56 19.52 -16.71 -2.13
N SER A 57 18.49 -16.29 -1.39
CA SER A 57 18.08 -14.90 -1.31
C SER A 57 18.49 -14.30 0.04
N HIS A 58 18.74 -13.01 0.05
CA HIS A 58 19.10 -12.22 1.22
C HIS A 58 18.29 -10.93 1.20
N PHE A 59 17.98 -10.40 2.38
CA PHE A 59 17.31 -9.09 2.51
C PHE A 59 18.22 -7.96 2.02
N THR A 60 17.62 -6.81 1.71
CA THR A 60 18.32 -5.67 1.12
C THR A 60 19.37 -5.03 2.06
N GLY A 61 20.05 -4.01 1.54
CA GLY A 61 20.90 -3.10 2.31
C GLY A 61 22.08 -3.74 3.04
N SER A 62 22.50 -3.11 4.13
CA SER A 62 23.69 -3.51 4.88
C SER A 62 23.48 -3.45 6.38
N LYS A 63 24.25 -4.23 7.13
CA LYS A 63 24.25 -4.25 8.61
C LYS A 63 24.58 -2.89 9.26
N LYS A 64 25.06 -1.91 8.49
CA LYS A 64 25.32 -0.56 8.99
C LYS A 64 24.05 0.27 9.14
N ASN A 65 23.03 0.00 8.33
CA ASN A 65 21.72 0.63 8.47
C ASN A 65 20.94 -0.13 9.57
N PRO A 66 20.57 0.50 10.69
CA PRO A 66 19.77 -0.13 11.74
C PRO A 66 18.41 -0.65 11.26
N GLU A 67 17.79 0.02 10.29
CA GLU A 67 16.48 -0.34 9.73
C GLU A 67 16.50 -1.74 9.09
N GLN A 68 17.65 -2.16 8.58
CA GLN A 68 17.83 -3.50 8.00
C GLN A 68 17.69 -4.64 9.01
N ARG A 69 17.65 -4.35 10.32
CA ARG A 69 17.34 -5.36 11.33
C ARG A 69 15.90 -5.87 11.22
N VAL A 70 14.97 -5.06 10.73
CA VAL A 70 13.55 -5.40 10.58
C VAL A 70 13.14 -5.64 9.13
N ALA A 71 14.09 -5.69 8.19
CA ALA A 71 13.81 -5.99 6.79
C ALA A 71 13.09 -7.32 6.58
N TYR A 72 13.31 -8.31 7.47
CA TYR A 72 12.60 -9.58 7.42
C TYR A 72 11.08 -9.47 7.59
N PHE A 73 10.57 -8.35 8.11
CA PHE A 73 9.14 -8.09 8.21
C PHE A 73 8.58 -7.51 6.91
N GLY A 74 9.15 -6.40 6.45
CA GLY A 74 8.68 -5.67 5.28
C GLY A 74 9.01 -6.35 3.94
N GLU A 75 10.08 -7.15 3.88
CA GLU A 75 10.48 -7.90 2.68
C GLU A 75 10.00 -9.36 2.71
N ASP A 76 9.25 -9.77 3.73
CA ASP A 76 8.65 -11.11 3.74
C ASP A 76 7.63 -11.23 2.60
N ILE A 77 7.76 -12.30 1.82
CA ILE A 77 6.87 -12.55 0.68
C ILE A 77 5.43 -12.79 1.12
N GLY A 78 5.21 -13.33 2.33
CA GLY A 78 3.90 -13.56 2.92
C GLY A 78 3.25 -12.25 3.35
N MET A 79 4.01 -11.36 4.00
CA MET A 79 3.53 -10.03 4.38
C MET A 79 3.14 -9.18 3.17
N ASN A 80 3.98 -9.18 2.12
CA ASN A 80 3.66 -8.50 0.86
C ASN A 80 2.44 -9.12 0.16
N THR A 81 2.32 -10.46 0.19
CA THR A 81 1.14 -11.16 -0.35
C THR A 81 -0.12 -10.80 0.45
N HIS A 82 -0.04 -10.73 1.77
CA HIS A 82 -1.16 -10.34 2.64
C HIS A 82 -1.66 -8.93 2.27
N HIS A 83 -0.75 -7.97 2.13
CA HIS A 83 -1.09 -6.59 1.81
C HIS A 83 -1.78 -6.46 0.44
N VAL A 84 -1.21 -7.06 -0.61
CA VAL A 84 -1.83 -6.99 -1.95
C VAL A 84 -3.16 -7.77 -2.02
N THR A 85 -3.30 -8.89 -1.30
CA THR A 85 -4.57 -9.61 -1.22
C THR A 85 -5.63 -8.78 -0.54
N TRP A 86 -5.31 -8.07 0.55
CA TRP A 86 -6.26 -7.18 1.22
C TRP A 86 -6.77 -6.09 0.26
N HIS A 87 -5.90 -5.44 -0.52
CA HIS A 87 -6.33 -4.45 -1.53
C HIS A 87 -7.10 -5.05 -2.71
N LEU A 88 -6.96 -6.36 -2.98
CA LEU A 88 -7.79 -7.04 -3.98
C LEU A 88 -9.17 -7.40 -3.43
N GLU A 89 -9.27 -7.71 -2.14
CA GLU A 89 -10.54 -7.97 -1.43
C GLU A 89 -11.32 -6.67 -1.15
N PHE A 90 -10.63 -5.58 -0.86
CA PHE A 90 -11.19 -4.26 -0.53
C PHE A 90 -10.63 -3.17 -1.47
N PRO A 91 -10.88 -3.24 -2.79
CA PRO A 91 -10.27 -2.29 -3.71
C PRO A 91 -10.88 -0.88 -3.59
N PHE A 92 -10.03 0.14 -3.58
CA PHE A 92 -10.47 1.54 -3.50
C PHE A 92 -11.38 1.95 -4.69
N TRP A 93 -11.23 1.32 -5.86
CA TRP A 93 -12.04 1.61 -7.05
C TRP A 93 -13.40 0.90 -7.09
N TRP A 94 -13.76 0.16 -6.03
CA TRP A 94 -14.99 -0.63 -5.99
C TRP A 94 -16.26 0.22 -6.09
N ASP A 95 -17.14 -0.12 -7.04
CA ASP A 95 -18.42 0.56 -7.22
C ASP A 95 -19.57 -0.45 -7.26
N ASP A 96 -20.43 -0.38 -6.24
CA ASP A 96 -21.60 -1.25 -6.06
C ASP A 96 -22.50 -1.30 -7.29
N SER A 97 -22.58 -0.20 -8.04
CA SER A 97 -23.43 -0.10 -9.23
C SER A 97 -22.93 -0.97 -10.39
N HIS A 98 -21.63 -1.23 -10.44
CA HIS A 98 -20.99 -2.06 -11.46
C HIS A 98 -20.81 -3.51 -10.98
N GLU A 99 -20.53 -3.70 -9.69
CA GLU A 99 -20.12 -4.99 -9.14
C GLU A 99 -21.25 -5.79 -8.46
N ASN A 100 -22.47 -5.24 -8.46
CA ASN A 100 -23.72 -5.86 -7.98
C ASN A 100 -23.71 -6.31 -6.50
N HIS A 101 -22.75 -5.87 -5.69
CA HIS A 101 -22.77 -6.02 -4.24
C HIS A 101 -21.97 -4.93 -3.53
N HIS A 102 -22.31 -4.72 -2.25
CA HIS A 102 -21.67 -3.75 -1.35
C HIS A 102 -20.62 -4.44 -0.48
N ILE A 103 -19.48 -3.79 -0.26
CA ILE A 103 -18.45 -4.25 0.67
C ILE A 103 -18.66 -3.55 2.01
N ASP A 104 -19.25 -4.27 2.96
CA ASP A 104 -19.59 -3.75 4.28
C ASP A 104 -18.34 -3.36 5.09
N ARG A 105 -18.37 -2.17 5.70
CA ARG A 105 -17.32 -1.62 6.57
C ARG A 105 -15.92 -1.57 5.92
N LYS A 106 -15.85 -1.31 4.60
CA LYS A 106 -14.59 -1.25 3.84
C LYS A 106 -13.65 -0.19 4.41
N GLY A 107 -14.12 1.02 4.65
CA GLY A 107 -13.30 2.13 5.16
C GLY A 107 -12.81 1.89 6.58
N GLU A 108 -13.63 1.28 7.44
CA GLU A 108 -13.19 0.91 8.78
C GLU A 108 -12.15 -0.23 8.74
N SER A 109 -12.35 -1.21 7.85
CA SER A 109 -11.38 -2.28 7.58
C SER A 109 -10.04 -1.71 7.09
N PHE A 110 -10.08 -0.68 6.23
CA PHE A 110 -8.90 0.05 5.79
C PHE A 110 -8.12 0.64 6.97
N PHE A 111 -8.79 1.40 7.84
CA PHE A 111 -8.15 1.92 9.05
C PHE A 111 -7.56 0.80 9.91
N TRP A 112 -8.34 -0.25 10.15
CA TRP A 112 -7.97 -1.31 11.06
C TRP A 112 -6.76 -2.11 10.58
N VAL A 113 -6.72 -2.51 9.30
CA VAL A 113 -5.60 -3.32 8.78
C VAL A 113 -4.30 -2.52 8.80
N HIS A 114 -4.32 -1.26 8.39
CA HIS A 114 -3.13 -0.41 8.37
C HIS A 114 -2.65 -0.09 9.78
N HIS A 115 -3.59 0.18 10.70
CA HIS A 115 -3.25 0.34 12.12
C HIS A 115 -2.58 -0.92 12.70
N GLN A 116 -3.13 -2.11 12.44
CA GLN A 116 -2.55 -3.38 12.90
C GLN A 116 -1.18 -3.65 12.27
N LEU A 117 -0.98 -3.31 10.99
CA LEU A 117 0.32 -3.44 10.33
C LEU A 117 1.37 -2.51 10.96
N THR A 118 1.03 -1.25 11.24
CA THR A 118 1.93 -0.30 11.93
C THR A 118 2.29 -0.78 13.32
N VAL A 119 1.30 -1.17 14.15
CA VAL A 119 1.54 -1.68 15.51
C VAL A 119 2.39 -2.95 15.48
N ARG A 120 2.15 -3.84 14.50
CA ARG A 120 2.95 -5.05 14.34
C ARG A 120 4.38 -4.71 13.96
N PHE A 121 4.59 -3.76 13.05
CA PHE A 121 5.93 -3.33 12.66
C PHE A 121 6.70 -2.75 13.84
N ASP A 122 6.06 -1.90 14.66
CA ASP A 122 6.66 -1.36 15.88
C ASP A 122 7.03 -2.45 16.89
N ALA A 123 6.27 -3.55 16.97
CA ALA A 123 6.65 -4.70 17.80
C ALA A 123 7.94 -5.39 17.30
N GLU A 124 8.15 -5.48 15.99
CA GLU A 124 9.40 -6.00 15.42
C GLU A 124 10.56 -5.01 15.67
N ARG A 125 10.32 -3.70 15.57
CA ARG A 125 11.29 -2.64 15.90
C ARG A 125 11.73 -2.73 17.35
N LEU A 126 10.78 -2.83 18.29
CA LEU A 126 11.05 -3.01 19.71
C LEU A 126 11.89 -4.27 19.98
N SER A 127 11.57 -5.37 19.30
CA SER A 127 12.31 -6.64 19.40
C SER A 127 13.76 -6.54 18.90
N ASN A 128 14.06 -5.55 18.05
CA ASN A 128 15.38 -5.29 17.47
C ASN A 128 16.09 -4.06 18.05
N HIS A 129 15.61 -3.56 19.20
CA HIS A 129 16.14 -2.38 19.89
C HIS A 129 16.13 -1.12 19.02
N LEU A 130 15.08 -0.95 18.22
CA LEU A 130 14.78 0.26 17.48
C LEU A 130 13.66 1.02 18.20
N GLU A 131 13.64 2.34 18.03
CA GLU A 131 12.54 3.19 18.49
C GLU A 131 11.29 2.95 17.64
N HIS A 132 10.13 3.42 18.10
CA HIS A 132 8.91 3.37 17.28
C HIS A 132 9.12 4.19 16.00
N VAL A 133 8.35 3.91 14.96
CA VAL A 133 8.34 4.77 13.77
C VAL A 133 7.88 6.18 14.15
N ASP A 134 8.47 7.18 13.50
CA ASP A 134 7.96 8.54 13.57
C ASP A 134 6.82 8.73 12.57
N GLU A 135 5.95 9.70 12.81
CA GLU A 135 4.90 10.04 11.87
C GLU A 135 5.43 10.84 10.68
N LEU A 136 4.80 10.69 9.52
CA LEU A 136 5.19 11.43 8.33
C LEU A 136 4.58 12.84 8.37
N HIS A 137 5.41 13.85 8.12
CA HIS A 137 4.97 15.23 7.94
C HIS A 137 5.37 15.74 6.55
N TRP A 138 4.43 16.34 5.82
CA TRP A 138 4.68 16.85 4.46
C TRP A 138 5.66 18.02 4.40
N ASP A 139 5.75 18.79 5.49
CA ASP A 139 6.63 19.94 5.63
C ASP A 139 7.95 19.64 6.37
N ASP A 140 8.20 18.36 6.68
CA ASP A 140 9.45 17.88 7.29
C ASP A 140 10.19 16.91 6.36
N MET A 141 11.41 16.58 6.77
CA MET A 141 12.34 15.75 6.04
C MET A 141 12.08 14.26 6.31
N ILE A 142 12.08 13.46 5.26
CA ILE A 142 12.11 12.00 5.36
C ILE A 142 13.52 11.58 5.74
N HIS A 143 13.71 11.20 7.00
CA HIS A 143 15.02 10.80 7.53
C HIS A 143 15.54 9.49 6.92
N GLU A 144 14.69 8.47 6.84
CA GLU A 144 15.07 7.13 6.38
C GLU A 144 14.85 6.97 4.87
N GLY A 145 15.95 6.83 4.14
CA GLY A 145 15.96 6.48 2.72
C GLY A 145 15.73 4.99 2.49
N PHE A 146 15.62 4.60 1.23
CA PHE A 146 15.46 3.21 0.84
C PHE A 146 16.04 2.94 -0.55
N ASP A 147 16.85 1.88 -0.66
CA ASP A 147 17.28 1.29 -1.93
C ASP A 147 16.62 -0.08 -2.07
N PRO A 148 15.60 -0.22 -2.93
CA PRO A 148 14.86 -1.47 -3.07
C PRO A 148 15.70 -2.65 -3.55
N GLN A 149 16.84 -2.40 -4.22
CA GLN A 149 17.64 -3.44 -4.89
C GLN A 149 16.82 -4.37 -5.80
N ALA A 150 15.68 -3.89 -6.29
CA ALA A 150 14.69 -4.63 -7.07
C ALA A 150 14.62 -4.12 -8.51
N MET A 151 14.05 -4.92 -9.41
CA MET A 151 13.86 -4.52 -10.80
C MET A 151 12.53 -5.02 -11.35
N TYR A 152 11.90 -4.18 -12.18
CA TYR A 152 10.76 -4.61 -12.98
C TYR A 152 11.18 -5.64 -14.01
N LYS A 153 10.25 -6.51 -14.41
CA LYS A 153 10.46 -7.41 -15.55
C LYS A 153 10.76 -6.60 -16.83
N TYR A 154 9.98 -5.54 -17.03
CA TYR A 154 10.12 -4.53 -18.06
C TYR A 154 9.94 -3.17 -17.38
N GLY A 155 10.89 -2.24 -17.54
CA GLY A 155 10.85 -0.93 -16.87
C GLY A 155 12.15 -0.53 -16.17
N GLY A 156 13.08 -1.47 -15.98
CA GLY A 156 14.38 -1.19 -15.35
C GLY A 156 14.36 -1.43 -13.85
N TYR A 157 15.30 -0.81 -13.13
CA TYR A 157 15.42 -0.91 -11.68
C TYR A 157 14.40 -0.01 -10.99
N PHE A 158 13.95 -0.41 -9.80
CA PHE A 158 13.17 0.48 -8.95
C PHE A 158 14.03 1.69 -8.54
N PRO A 159 13.43 2.89 -8.43
CA PRO A 159 14.15 4.07 -7.95
C PRO A 159 14.50 3.92 -6.46
N SER A 160 15.65 4.47 -6.08
CA SER A 160 16.08 4.61 -4.69
C SER A 160 15.75 6.01 -4.17
N ARG A 161 15.37 6.12 -2.89
CA ARG A 161 15.24 7.40 -2.18
C ARG A 161 16.43 7.58 -1.22
N PRO A 162 17.22 8.65 -1.31
CA PRO A 162 18.28 8.95 -0.35
C PRO A 162 17.72 9.25 1.05
N ASP A 163 18.58 9.11 2.07
CA ASP A 163 18.28 9.57 3.42
C ASP A 163 18.15 11.10 3.47
N ASN A 164 17.37 11.61 4.42
CA ASN A 164 17.28 13.03 4.75
C ASN A 164 16.89 13.91 3.54
N VAL A 165 15.74 13.60 2.92
CA VAL A 165 15.19 14.34 1.78
C VAL A 165 13.83 14.95 2.11
N ASN A 166 13.54 16.15 1.61
CA ASN A 166 12.23 16.77 1.75
C ASN A 166 11.28 16.26 0.67
N PHE A 167 9.98 16.41 0.90
CA PHE A 167 9.00 16.30 -0.16
C PHE A 167 9.20 17.40 -1.21
N GLU A 168 9.01 17.02 -2.46
CA GLU A 168 9.03 17.91 -3.62
C GLU A 168 7.76 17.69 -4.42
N ASP A 169 7.28 18.73 -5.12
CA ASP A 169 6.13 18.62 -5.99
C ASP A 169 6.40 17.60 -7.10
N VAL A 170 5.41 16.77 -7.41
CA VAL A 170 5.53 15.72 -8.43
C VAL A 170 4.64 16.07 -9.63
N ASP A 171 5.29 16.48 -10.72
CA ASP A 171 4.63 16.89 -11.96
C ASP A 171 3.58 15.88 -12.43
N GLY A 172 2.32 16.32 -12.52
CA GLY A 172 1.20 15.51 -12.98
C GLY A 172 0.64 14.51 -11.95
N VAL A 173 1.12 14.56 -10.71
CA VAL A 173 0.61 13.75 -9.59
C VAL A 173 -0.01 14.65 -8.53
N ALA A 174 0.80 15.38 -7.76
CA ALA A 174 0.32 16.27 -6.69
C ALA A 174 1.42 17.26 -6.28
N ASP A 175 0.98 18.43 -5.83
CA ASP A 175 1.83 19.39 -5.13
C ASP A 175 1.83 19.08 -3.63
N VAL A 176 2.94 19.31 -2.92
CA VAL A 176 3.02 19.10 -1.45
C VAL A 176 1.96 19.93 -0.72
N ARG A 177 1.66 21.12 -1.27
CA ARG A 177 0.61 21.99 -0.77
C ARG A 177 -0.77 21.33 -0.82
N ASP A 178 -1.07 20.54 -1.84
CA ASP A 178 -2.37 19.89 -1.96
C ASP A 178 -2.52 18.80 -0.90
N MET A 179 -1.45 18.06 -0.62
CA MET A 179 -1.44 17.06 0.46
C MET A 179 -1.73 17.67 1.83
N LEU A 180 -1.07 18.81 2.16
CA LEU A 180 -1.36 19.57 3.37
C LEU A 180 -2.82 20.04 3.44
N LEU A 181 -3.38 20.51 2.32
CA LEU A 181 -4.77 20.96 2.27
C LEU A 181 -5.77 19.82 2.45
N PHE A 182 -5.50 18.64 1.87
CA PHE A 182 -6.34 17.46 2.06
C PHE A 182 -6.31 16.99 3.52
N GLU A 183 -5.11 16.92 4.12
CA GLU A 183 -4.93 16.59 5.53
C GLU A 183 -5.71 17.56 6.44
N ASP A 184 -5.57 18.87 6.24
CA ASP A 184 -6.27 19.90 7.01
C ASP A 184 -7.79 19.76 6.90
N ARG A 185 -8.33 19.53 5.69
CA ARG A 185 -9.77 19.35 5.48
C ARG A 185 -10.31 18.13 6.21
N ILE A 186 -9.54 17.04 6.24
CA ILE A 186 -9.91 15.81 6.94
C ILE A 186 -9.85 16.04 8.46
N ARG A 187 -8.78 16.66 8.96
CA ARG A 187 -8.65 17.02 10.39
C ARG A 187 -9.79 17.94 10.85
N ASP A 188 -10.14 18.94 10.05
CA ASP A 188 -11.28 19.82 10.31
C ASP A 188 -12.60 19.05 10.34
N ALA A 189 -12.83 18.12 9.41
CA ALA A 189 -14.05 17.32 9.38
C ALA A 189 -14.19 16.45 10.63
N ILE A 190 -13.09 15.84 11.09
CA ILE A 190 -13.02 15.09 12.35
C ILE A 190 -13.31 16.01 13.54
N ALA A 191 -12.68 17.19 13.61
CA ALA A 191 -12.87 18.15 14.70
C ALA A 191 -14.31 18.67 14.78
N HIS A 192 -14.94 18.96 13.63
CA HIS A 192 -16.34 19.33 13.56
C HIS A 192 -17.27 18.17 13.93
N GLY A 193 -16.86 16.93 13.64
CA GLY A 193 -17.66 15.72 13.79
C GLY A 193 -18.64 15.49 12.64
N TYR A 194 -18.38 16.05 11.46
CA TYR A 194 -19.18 15.83 10.26
C TYR A 194 -18.35 16.06 9.00
N ILE A 195 -18.75 15.41 7.90
CA ILE A 195 -18.24 15.71 6.54
C ILE A 195 -19.35 16.30 5.66
N ARG A 196 -18.98 16.83 4.49
CA ARG A 196 -19.92 17.34 3.49
C ARG A 196 -19.81 16.55 2.20
N ASP A 197 -20.93 16.04 1.72
CA ASP A 197 -20.97 15.44 0.38
C ASP A 197 -20.82 16.50 -0.73
N HIS A 198 -20.72 16.04 -1.97
CA HIS A 198 -20.62 16.90 -3.16
C HIS A 198 -21.82 17.85 -3.36
N HIS A 199 -22.96 17.61 -2.71
CA HIS A 199 -24.14 18.48 -2.72
C HIS A 199 -24.17 19.46 -1.53
N GLY A 200 -23.17 19.40 -0.64
CA GLY A 200 -23.09 20.21 0.57
C GLY A 200 -23.97 19.70 1.72
N LYS A 201 -24.54 18.49 1.61
CA LYS A 201 -25.27 17.86 2.71
C LYS A 201 -24.28 17.45 3.80
N ILE A 202 -24.66 17.71 5.04
CA ILE A 202 -23.89 17.30 6.22
C ILE A 202 -24.13 15.80 6.49
N ILE A 203 -23.04 15.04 6.62
CA ILE A 203 -23.04 13.65 7.05
C ILE A 203 -22.35 13.62 8.42
N ASP A 204 -23.08 13.20 9.45
CA ASP A 204 -22.58 13.11 10.82
C ASP A 204 -21.51 12.00 10.92
N LEU A 205 -20.47 12.25 11.72
CA LEU A 205 -19.42 11.27 12.03
C LEU A 205 -19.49 10.79 13.49
N ARG A 206 -20.42 11.31 14.30
CA ARG A 206 -20.53 11.01 15.74
C ARG A 206 -21.41 9.80 16.03
N ASP A 207 -21.38 8.80 15.14
CA ASP A 207 -22.05 7.52 15.30
C ASP A 207 -21.10 6.36 14.96
N ASP A 208 -21.63 5.14 14.99
CA ASP A 208 -20.85 3.91 14.77
C ASP A 208 -20.35 3.76 13.32
N HIS A 209 -20.81 4.59 12.37
CA HIS A 209 -20.42 4.57 10.96
C HIS A 209 -19.37 5.64 10.61
N GLY A 210 -19.10 6.58 11.51
CA GLY A 210 -18.17 7.69 11.26
C GLY A 210 -16.76 7.24 10.87
N ILE A 211 -16.25 6.17 11.48
CA ILE A 211 -14.92 5.62 11.14
C ILE A 211 -14.87 5.01 9.74
N ASP A 212 -15.96 4.38 9.31
CA ASP A 212 -16.06 3.78 7.97
C ASP A 212 -16.01 4.88 6.90
N ILE A 213 -16.82 5.91 7.10
CA ILE A 213 -16.86 7.09 6.24
C ILE A 213 -15.49 7.81 6.21
N LEU A 214 -14.81 7.93 7.35
CA LEU A 214 -13.46 8.52 7.39
C LEU A 214 -12.44 7.67 6.62
N GLY A 215 -12.50 6.35 6.74
CA GLY A 215 -11.68 5.45 5.94
C GLY A 215 -11.91 5.63 4.45
N ASP A 216 -13.17 5.73 4.02
CA ASP A 216 -13.52 5.96 2.62
C ASP A 216 -13.01 7.30 2.09
N VAL A 217 -12.93 8.32 2.94
CA VAL A 217 -12.40 9.65 2.60
C VAL A 217 -10.87 9.67 2.58
N ILE A 218 -10.20 9.00 3.53
CA ILE A 218 -8.74 9.05 3.71
C ILE A 218 -7.99 8.18 2.69
N GLU A 219 -8.45 6.93 2.49
CA GLU A 219 -8.00 6.10 1.35
C GLU A 219 -8.24 6.87 0.04
N SER A 220 -9.38 7.56 0.03
CA SER A 220 -10.25 7.87 -1.09
C SER A 220 -10.59 6.64 -1.91
N SER A 221 -11.72 6.05 -1.54
CA SER A 221 -12.38 5.05 -2.37
C SER A 221 -13.53 5.67 -3.15
N MET A 222 -14.13 4.91 -4.05
CA MET A 222 -15.36 5.30 -4.76
C MET A 222 -16.55 5.52 -3.80
N TYR A 223 -16.45 5.10 -2.54
CA TYR A 223 -17.44 5.41 -1.50
C TYR A 223 -17.25 6.79 -0.86
N SER A 224 -16.13 7.48 -1.14
CA SER A 224 -15.92 8.86 -0.68
C SER A 224 -17.06 9.76 -1.19
N PRO A 225 -17.76 10.49 -0.30
CA PRO A 225 -18.92 11.29 -0.72
C PRO A 225 -18.54 12.61 -1.39
N ASN A 226 -17.25 12.99 -1.34
CA ASN A 226 -16.74 14.22 -1.95
C ASN A 226 -15.21 14.16 -2.23
N PRO A 227 -14.76 13.29 -3.15
CA PRO A 227 -13.33 13.13 -3.45
C PRO A 227 -12.70 14.40 -4.04
N GLU A 228 -13.47 15.25 -4.72
CA GLU A 228 -12.97 16.55 -5.23
C GLU A 228 -12.55 17.50 -4.11
N TYR A 229 -13.21 17.42 -2.95
CA TYR A 229 -12.88 18.25 -1.80
C TYR A 229 -11.88 17.61 -0.86
N TYR A 230 -12.02 16.32 -0.56
CA TYR A 230 -11.14 15.66 0.41
C TYR A 230 -9.88 15.03 -0.23
N GLY A 231 -9.85 14.90 -1.56
CA GLY A 231 -8.72 14.35 -2.29
C GLY A 231 -8.57 12.85 -2.12
N SER A 232 -7.34 12.39 -2.40
CA SER A 232 -6.84 11.03 -2.20
C SER A 232 -5.57 11.11 -1.37
N LEU A 233 -5.71 11.28 -0.05
CA LEU A 233 -4.56 11.56 0.81
C LEU A 233 -3.60 10.36 0.89
N HIS A 234 -4.13 9.14 0.88
CA HIS A 234 -3.35 7.91 1.05
C HIS A 234 -2.81 7.31 -0.27
N ASN A 235 -3.64 7.19 -1.32
CA ASN A 235 -3.24 6.55 -2.59
C ASN A 235 -2.34 7.46 -3.44
#